data_AF-A0A7V6L2M2-F1
#
_entry.id   AF-A0A7V6L2M2-F1
#
_cell.length_a   1.000
_cell.length_b   1.000
_cell.length_c   1.000
_cell.angle_alpha   90.00
_cell.angle_beta   90.00
_cell.angle_gamma   90.00
#
_symmetry.space_group_name_H-M   'P 1'
#
loop_
_entity.id
_entity.type
_entity.pdbx_description
1 polymer ?
#
loop_
_entity_poly.entity_id
_entity_poly.type
_entity_poly.pdbx_seq_one_letter_code
_entity_poly.pdbx_strand_id
1 'polypeptide(L)'
;MKKERKVVRFDYSKYESNLSWESEMLKEHEFWGFHMKKGRLHIDTKRYKKACEQIGIKDFMPEGLFNHRNTVYFVPSRVKRNDYKINIFRDLIEELKNDWLYEFKPVFTMIKTPKEVEDDSRMHDLAYTSSADDYDDIIVESRIAGFKRISQYNKIINSLYCQFIMKITTEIDRFTLYVMTELGYKGSDFSISSFFKFSDGLLKDKSAQKIEKLSKYNAYNMLHKINNFLKHNSIASYNMLKRHYPANVRSVENGTSNIKYSNGMFAGDWIIIKDGYIDDILNKLVIFFENYCNVYLKEDIEESKWNYDEYFMNAFNEMKYPFRYIGLPY
;
A
#
# COMPACT_ATOMS: atom_id res chain seq x y z
N MET A 1 15.95 -52.31 9.98
CA MET A 1 17.04 -51.48 9.43
C MET A 1 16.45 -50.25 8.74
N LYS A 2 16.55 -49.05 9.34
CA LYS A 2 16.32 -47.80 8.59
C LYS A 2 17.48 -47.67 7.60
N LYS A 3 17.21 -47.76 6.29
CA LYS A 3 18.21 -47.41 5.26
C LYS A 3 18.59 -45.95 5.50
N GLU A 4 19.78 -45.70 6.04
CA GLU A 4 20.40 -44.39 5.99
C GLU A 4 20.57 -44.03 4.51
N ARG A 5 19.64 -43.25 3.96
CA ARG A 5 19.86 -42.61 2.67
C ARG A 5 21.00 -41.62 2.88
N LYS A 6 22.22 -42.03 2.52
CA LYS A 6 23.38 -41.14 2.40
C LYS A 6 22.97 -40.00 1.46
N VAL A 7 22.73 -38.81 2.01
CA VAL A 7 22.41 -37.65 1.19
C VAL A 7 23.71 -37.24 0.50
N VAL A 8 23.80 -37.47 -0.81
CA VAL A 8 24.91 -37.02 -1.64
C VAL A 8 24.87 -35.50 -1.66
N ARG A 9 25.90 -34.86 -1.08
CA ARG A 9 26.07 -33.40 -1.12
C ARG A 9 26.78 -33.02 -2.41
N PHE A 10 26.47 -31.84 -2.92
CA PHE A 10 27.17 -31.28 -4.08
C PHE A 10 28.63 -31.00 -3.72
N ASP A 11 29.54 -31.27 -4.65
CA ASP A 11 30.97 -30.97 -4.50
C ASP A 11 31.26 -29.54 -4.98
N TYR A 12 31.65 -28.66 -4.05
CA TYR A 12 31.98 -27.27 -4.36
C TYR A 12 33.49 -27.03 -4.49
N SER A 13 34.32 -28.07 -4.54
CA SER A 13 35.79 -27.97 -4.64
C SER A 13 36.26 -27.02 -5.75
N LYS A 14 35.58 -27.02 -6.91
CA LYS A 14 35.79 -26.10 -8.03
C LYS A 14 35.74 -24.61 -7.62
N TYR A 15 34.96 -24.28 -6.59
CA TYR A 15 34.66 -22.90 -6.19
C TYR A 15 35.31 -22.48 -4.87
N GLU A 16 36.35 -23.19 -4.42
CA GLU A 16 37.05 -22.89 -3.16
C GLU A 16 38.27 -21.97 -3.31
N SER A 17 38.69 -21.65 -4.55
CA SER A 17 39.78 -20.71 -4.83
C SER A 17 39.42 -19.25 -4.49
N ASN A 18 40.42 -18.40 -4.27
CA ASN A 18 40.22 -16.95 -4.18
C ASN A 18 39.69 -16.43 -5.53
N LEU A 19 38.47 -15.87 -5.50
CA LEU A 19 37.76 -15.42 -6.69
C LEU A 19 37.77 -13.90 -6.77
N SER A 20 38.13 -13.37 -7.93
CA SER A 20 37.95 -11.96 -8.26
C SER A 20 36.49 -11.70 -8.65
N TRP A 21 36.08 -10.43 -8.60
CA TRP A 21 34.78 -9.98 -9.11
C TRP A 21 34.60 -10.13 -10.63
N GLU A 22 35.67 -10.51 -11.35
CA GLU A 22 35.66 -10.81 -12.78
C GLU A 22 35.52 -12.30 -13.08
N SER A 23 35.44 -13.16 -12.06
CA SER A 23 35.42 -14.60 -12.30
C SER A 23 34.15 -15.04 -13.05
N GLU A 24 34.36 -15.82 -14.13
CA GLU A 24 33.26 -16.46 -14.86
C GLU A 24 32.44 -17.42 -13.98
N MET A 25 33.01 -17.94 -12.89
CA MET A 25 32.29 -18.80 -11.95
C MET A 25 31.13 -18.07 -11.25
N LEU A 26 31.14 -16.74 -11.19
CA LEU A 26 30.02 -15.95 -10.63
C LEU A 26 28.73 -16.10 -11.44
N LYS A 27 28.85 -16.48 -12.73
CA LYS A 27 27.72 -16.73 -13.63
C LYS A 27 27.15 -18.15 -13.51
N GLU A 28 27.74 -19.00 -12.67
CA GLU A 28 27.28 -20.36 -12.41
C GLU A 28 26.36 -20.37 -11.18
N HIS A 29 25.19 -21.01 -11.26
CA HIS A 29 24.23 -21.06 -10.14
C HIS A 29 24.83 -21.78 -8.93
N GLU A 30 25.57 -22.85 -9.18
CA GLU A 30 26.16 -23.72 -8.19
C GLU A 30 27.25 -23.00 -7.37
N PHE A 31 27.91 -21.98 -7.93
CA PHE A 31 28.84 -21.12 -7.19
C PHE A 31 28.14 -20.46 -5.99
N TRP A 32 26.91 -19.99 -6.18
CA TRP A 32 26.06 -19.39 -5.16
C TRP A 32 25.31 -20.45 -4.32
N GLY A 33 25.53 -21.75 -4.57
CA GLY A 33 24.80 -22.82 -3.89
C GLY A 33 23.36 -22.99 -4.38
N PHE A 34 23.03 -22.50 -5.58
CA PHE A 34 21.73 -22.68 -6.21
C PHE A 34 21.71 -23.92 -7.09
N HIS A 35 20.68 -24.75 -6.90
CA HIS A 35 20.50 -26.03 -7.60
C HIS A 35 19.05 -26.13 -8.10
N MET A 36 18.84 -26.21 -9.41
CA MET A 36 17.50 -26.42 -9.97
C MET A 36 17.14 -27.90 -9.95
N LYS A 37 16.06 -28.26 -9.25
CA LYS A 37 15.60 -29.65 -9.15
C LYS A 37 14.09 -29.74 -9.28
N LYS A 38 13.62 -30.53 -10.25
CA LYS A 38 12.18 -30.72 -10.55
C LYS A 38 11.42 -29.39 -10.69
N GLY A 39 12.04 -28.40 -11.33
CA GLY A 39 11.44 -27.08 -11.56
C GLY A 39 11.35 -26.17 -10.32
N ARG A 40 11.98 -26.54 -9.20
CA ARG A 40 12.10 -25.70 -7.99
C ARG A 40 13.55 -25.40 -7.67
N LEU A 41 13.77 -24.25 -7.04
CA LEU A 41 15.08 -23.85 -6.56
C LEU A 41 15.42 -24.54 -5.23
N HIS A 42 16.59 -25.18 -5.16
CA HIS A 42 17.17 -25.73 -3.95
C HIS A 42 18.44 -24.95 -3.60
N ILE A 43 18.51 -24.44 -2.38
CA ILE A 43 19.57 -23.53 -1.93
C ILE A 43 20.37 -24.20 -0.82
N ASP A 44 21.68 -24.34 -1.05
CA ASP A 44 22.63 -24.67 0.01
C ASP A 44 22.96 -23.39 0.76
N THR A 45 22.31 -23.19 1.91
CA THR A 45 22.42 -21.92 2.65
C THR A 45 23.81 -21.69 3.22
N LYS A 46 24.61 -22.74 3.45
CA LYS A 46 26.00 -22.59 3.90
C LYS A 46 26.87 -22.10 2.76
N ARG A 47 26.73 -22.70 1.57
CA ARG A 47 27.45 -22.25 0.37
C ARG A 47 27.03 -20.83 -0.01
N TYR A 48 25.73 -20.55 -0.03
CA TYR A 48 25.19 -19.22 -0.35
C TYR A 48 25.77 -18.14 0.56
N LYS A 49 25.74 -18.36 1.88
CA LYS A 49 26.35 -17.45 2.86
C LYS A 49 27.83 -17.20 2.57
N LYS A 50 28.61 -18.27 2.36
CA LYS A 50 30.05 -18.18 2.05
C LYS A 50 30.30 -17.38 0.78
N ALA A 51 29.54 -17.62 -0.30
CA ALA A 51 29.69 -16.91 -1.57
C ALA A 51 29.37 -15.41 -1.43
N CYS A 52 28.24 -15.06 -0.80
CA CYS A 52 27.87 -13.67 -0.50
C CYS A 52 28.94 -12.94 0.33
N GLU A 53 29.47 -13.60 1.37
CA GLU A 53 30.52 -13.04 2.23
C GLU A 53 31.85 -12.88 1.49
N GLN A 54 32.21 -13.82 0.61
CA GLN A 54 33.44 -13.77 -0.20
C GLN A 54 33.42 -12.63 -1.23
N ILE A 55 32.27 -12.40 -1.89
CA ILE A 55 32.14 -11.33 -2.88
C ILE A 55 31.88 -9.98 -2.21
N GLY A 56 31.29 -9.97 -1.01
CA GLY A 56 30.97 -8.75 -0.27
C GLY A 56 29.56 -8.22 -0.52
N ILE A 57 28.68 -9.00 -1.16
CA ILE A 57 27.27 -8.63 -1.40
C ILE A 57 26.38 -9.35 -0.37
N LYS A 58 25.87 -8.61 0.61
CA LYS A 58 25.09 -9.18 1.74
C LYS A 58 23.61 -8.81 1.74
N ASP A 59 23.17 -7.94 0.84
CA ASP A 59 21.79 -7.44 0.83
C ASP A 59 20.75 -8.54 0.52
N PHE A 60 21.17 -9.60 -0.18
CA PHE A 60 20.33 -10.76 -0.50
C PHE A 60 20.38 -11.88 0.56
N MET A 61 20.77 -11.55 1.79
CA MET A 61 20.83 -12.49 2.92
C MET A 61 19.71 -12.18 3.93
N PRO A 62 18.43 -12.51 3.62
CA PRO A 62 17.32 -12.15 4.48
C PRO A 62 17.37 -12.84 5.85
N GLU A 63 16.85 -12.16 6.85
CA GLU A 63 16.71 -12.70 8.20
C GLU A 63 15.84 -13.96 8.19
N GLY A 64 16.27 -15.00 8.91
CA GLY A 64 15.61 -16.31 8.95
C GLY A 64 16.07 -17.33 7.90
N LEU A 65 16.77 -16.92 6.83
CA LEU A 65 17.29 -17.85 5.81
C LEU A 65 18.29 -18.87 6.37
N PHE A 66 19.04 -18.50 7.40
CA PHE A 66 20.11 -19.32 7.98
C PHE A 66 19.74 -20.01 9.29
N ASN A 67 18.45 -19.98 9.67
CA ASN A 67 17.95 -20.70 10.84
C ASN A 67 18.25 -22.20 10.72
N HIS A 68 18.36 -22.89 11.86
CA HIS A 68 18.67 -24.33 11.87
C HIS A 68 17.57 -25.13 11.16
N ARG A 69 17.95 -26.07 10.29
CA ARG A 69 17.02 -26.90 9.52
C ARG A 69 17.46 -28.36 9.51
N ASN A 70 16.47 -29.25 9.41
CA ASN A 70 16.68 -30.69 9.30
C ASN A 70 16.94 -31.17 7.85
N THR A 71 16.83 -30.27 6.87
CA THR A 71 17.06 -30.55 5.44
C THR A 71 18.43 -30.04 5.00
N VAL A 72 19.02 -30.71 4.00
CA VAL A 72 20.33 -30.31 3.43
C VAL A 72 20.22 -29.04 2.61
N TYR A 73 19.15 -28.91 1.82
CA TYR A 73 18.85 -27.73 1.03
C TYR A 73 17.62 -27.03 1.61
N PHE A 74 17.63 -25.71 1.53
CA PHE A 74 16.44 -24.89 1.65
C PHE A 74 15.70 -24.87 0.32
N VAL A 75 14.39 -25.02 0.36
CA VAL A 75 13.53 -24.85 -0.81
C VAL A 75 12.55 -23.75 -0.43
N PRO A 76 12.48 -22.64 -1.19
CA PRO A 76 11.53 -21.59 -0.87
C PRO A 76 10.10 -22.13 -0.81
N SER A 77 9.25 -21.50 0.00
CA SER A 77 7.88 -21.96 0.20
C SER A 77 7.02 -21.77 -1.05
N ARG A 78 7.30 -20.72 -1.83
CA ARG A 78 6.56 -20.34 -3.04
C ARG A 78 7.47 -20.24 -4.26
N VAL A 79 6.89 -20.15 -5.45
CA VAL A 79 7.66 -19.96 -6.68
C VAL A 79 7.77 -18.47 -6.99
N LYS A 80 6.63 -17.79 -7.00
CA LYS A 80 6.53 -16.37 -7.38
C LYS A 80 6.25 -15.48 -6.18
N ARG A 81 6.61 -14.21 -6.29
CA ARG A 81 6.32 -13.21 -5.24
C ARG A 81 4.82 -13.11 -4.94
N ASN A 82 3.99 -13.14 -5.99
CA ASN A 82 2.53 -12.98 -5.89
C ASN A 82 1.79 -14.29 -5.55
N ASP A 83 2.51 -15.39 -5.33
CA ASP A 83 1.94 -16.57 -4.68
C ASP A 83 1.63 -16.27 -3.20
N TYR A 84 2.33 -15.30 -2.60
CA TYR A 84 1.94 -14.65 -1.36
C TYR A 84 0.98 -13.50 -1.66
N LYS A 85 -0.29 -13.64 -1.29
CA LYS A 85 -1.34 -12.67 -1.63
C LYS A 85 -1.17 -11.34 -0.90
N ILE A 86 -0.49 -11.32 0.24
CA ILE A 86 -0.07 -10.08 0.90
C ILE A 86 0.76 -9.16 -0.01
N ASN A 87 1.61 -9.73 -0.86
CA ASN A 87 2.46 -8.94 -1.75
C ASN A 87 1.64 -8.22 -2.82
N ILE A 88 0.55 -8.85 -3.28
CA ILE A 88 -0.41 -8.22 -4.20
C ILE A 88 -1.05 -7.01 -3.53
N PHE A 89 -1.52 -7.14 -2.28
CA PHE A 89 -2.08 -6.00 -1.54
C PHE A 89 -1.06 -4.89 -1.28
N ARG A 90 0.17 -5.23 -0.90
CA ARG A 90 1.23 -4.25 -0.66
C ARG A 90 1.52 -3.43 -1.92
N ASP A 91 1.73 -4.09 -3.06
CA ASP A 91 2.06 -3.41 -4.31
C ASP A 91 0.94 -2.47 -4.74
N LEU A 92 -0.30 -2.98 -4.76
CA LEU A 92 -1.46 -2.22 -5.22
C LEU A 92 -1.80 -1.03 -4.30
N ILE A 93 -1.57 -1.16 -2.99
CA ILE A 93 -1.71 -0.02 -2.06
C ILE A 93 -0.55 0.96 -2.20
N GLU A 94 0.66 0.48 -2.49
CA GLU A 94 1.81 1.35 -2.73
C GLU A 94 1.64 2.16 -4.03
N GLU A 95 1.08 1.56 -5.08
CA GLU A 95 0.64 2.28 -6.28
C GLU A 95 -0.36 3.40 -5.93
N LEU A 96 -1.36 3.13 -5.08
CA LEU A 96 -2.30 4.17 -4.63
C LEU A 96 -1.63 5.29 -3.81
N LYS A 97 -0.60 4.97 -3.02
CA LYS A 97 0.17 5.98 -2.28
C LYS A 97 1.01 6.83 -3.23
N ASN A 98 1.62 6.22 -4.23
CA ASN A 98 2.40 6.93 -5.23
C ASN A 98 1.51 7.85 -6.06
N ASP A 99 0.35 7.36 -6.53
CA ASP A 99 -0.69 8.18 -7.16
C ASP A 99 -1.05 9.37 -6.26
N TRP A 100 -1.33 9.13 -4.98
CA TRP A 100 -1.68 10.18 -4.04
C TRP A 100 -0.58 11.23 -3.93
N LEU A 101 0.67 10.80 -3.69
CA LEU A 101 1.78 11.66 -3.37
C LEU A 101 2.26 12.48 -4.57
N TYR A 102 2.34 11.84 -5.74
CA TYR A 102 2.99 12.42 -6.92
C TYR A 102 2.01 12.99 -7.94
N GLU A 103 0.76 12.53 -7.97
CA GLU A 103 -0.22 12.98 -8.96
C GLU A 103 -1.35 13.80 -8.31
N PHE A 104 -2.08 13.21 -7.34
CA PHE A 104 -3.29 13.85 -6.83
C PHE A 104 -3.00 14.99 -5.86
N LYS A 105 -2.13 14.80 -4.86
CA LYS A 105 -1.84 15.82 -3.85
C LYS A 105 -1.26 17.11 -4.44
N PRO A 106 -0.36 17.07 -5.45
CA PRO A 106 0.09 18.29 -6.14
C PRO A 106 -1.03 19.06 -6.85
N VAL A 107 -2.09 18.42 -7.34
CA VAL A 107 -3.22 19.13 -7.97
C VAL A 107 -3.89 20.10 -7.00
N PHE A 108 -3.88 19.81 -5.70
CA PHE A 108 -4.49 20.68 -4.68
C PHE A 108 -3.77 22.02 -4.61
N THR A 109 -2.46 22.05 -4.87
CA THR A 109 -1.68 23.31 -4.86
C THR A 109 -1.92 24.16 -6.09
N MET A 110 -2.56 23.63 -7.15
CA MET A 110 -2.92 24.38 -8.35
C MET A 110 -4.26 25.13 -8.20
N ILE A 111 -5.01 24.88 -7.13
CA ILE A 111 -6.29 25.53 -6.91
C ILE A 111 -6.06 26.92 -6.34
N LYS A 112 -6.53 27.95 -7.06
CA LYS A 112 -6.48 29.35 -6.60
C LYS A 112 -7.02 29.50 -5.17
N THR A 113 -6.13 29.86 -4.27
CA THR A 113 -6.37 30.12 -2.86
C THR A 113 -7.10 31.45 -2.65
N PRO A 114 -7.71 31.67 -1.47
CA PRO A 114 -8.28 32.98 -1.11
C PRO A 114 -7.25 34.11 -1.21
N LYS A 115 -6.00 33.85 -0.82
CA LYS A 115 -4.94 34.86 -0.84
C LYS A 115 -4.50 35.21 -2.25
N GLU A 116 -4.37 34.22 -3.13
CA GLU A 116 -4.06 34.49 -4.54
C GLU A 116 -5.19 35.30 -5.23
N VAL A 117 -6.46 35.05 -4.90
CA VAL A 117 -7.58 35.85 -5.42
C VAL A 117 -7.54 37.30 -4.89
N GLU A 118 -7.21 37.48 -3.61
CA GLU A 118 -6.99 38.81 -3.03
C GLU A 118 -5.84 39.55 -3.74
N ASP A 119 -4.70 38.89 -3.92
CA ASP A 119 -3.52 39.49 -4.55
C ASP A 119 -3.73 39.77 -6.04
N ASP A 120 -4.40 38.87 -6.78
CA ASP A 120 -4.80 39.08 -8.18
C ASP A 120 -5.73 40.29 -8.31
N SER A 121 -6.75 40.41 -7.45
CA SER A 121 -7.68 41.54 -7.45
C SER A 121 -6.95 42.85 -7.16
N ARG A 122 -6.11 42.87 -6.12
CA ARG A 122 -5.34 44.04 -5.74
C ARG A 122 -4.41 44.49 -6.87
N MET A 123 -3.71 43.55 -7.51
CA MET A 123 -2.80 43.88 -8.62
C MET A 123 -3.57 44.41 -9.83
N HIS A 124 -4.74 43.84 -10.12
CA HIS A 124 -5.62 44.32 -11.18
C HIS A 124 -6.03 45.78 -10.93
N ASP A 125 -6.62 46.08 -9.77
CA ASP A 125 -7.15 47.41 -9.49
C ASP A 125 -6.03 48.47 -9.40
N LEU A 126 -4.86 48.10 -8.84
CA LEU A 126 -3.66 48.96 -8.85
C LEU A 126 -3.16 49.29 -10.26
N ALA A 127 -3.36 48.41 -11.24
CA ALA A 127 -2.94 48.65 -12.61
C ALA A 127 -3.85 49.66 -13.35
N TYR A 128 -5.06 49.90 -12.84
CA TYR A 128 -6.06 50.79 -13.46
C TYR A 128 -6.32 52.08 -12.67
N THR A 129 -5.77 52.23 -11.47
CA THR A 129 -5.86 53.51 -10.73
C THR A 129 -4.78 54.50 -11.19
N SER A 130 -5.18 55.77 -11.26
CA SER A 130 -4.28 56.91 -11.42
C SER A 130 -4.32 57.87 -10.22
N SER A 131 -5.01 57.48 -9.15
CA SER A 131 -5.23 58.31 -7.95
C SER A 131 -4.67 57.60 -6.72
N ALA A 132 -3.91 58.34 -5.91
CA ALA A 132 -3.41 57.81 -4.64
C ALA A 132 -4.53 57.64 -3.59
N ASP A 133 -5.65 58.34 -3.75
CA ASP A 133 -6.78 58.28 -2.82
C ASP A 133 -7.55 56.94 -2.93
N ASP A 134 -7.38 56.20 -4.03
CA ASP A 134 -8.08 54.92 -4.28
C ASP A 134 -7.44 53.73 -3.55
N TYR A 135 -6.22 53.89 -3.00
CA TYR A 135 -5.45 52.75 -2.48
C TYR A 135 -6.11 52.03 -1.31
N ASP A 136 -6.74 52.78 -0.39
CA ASP A 136 -7.42 52.19 0.76
C ASP A 136 -8.64 51.36 0.31
N ASP A 137 -9.41 51.87 -0.65
CA ASP A 137 -10.57 51.18 -1.22
C ASP A 137 -10.16 49.90 -1.96
N ILE A 138 -9.08 49.95 -2.73
CA ILE A 138 -8.51 48.78 -3.43
C ILE A 138 -8.11 47.68 -2.42
N ILE A 139 -7.51 48.05 -1.28
CA ILE A 139 -7.17 47.09 -0.22
C ILE A 139 -8.41 46.46 0.39
N VAL A 140 -9.48 47.24 0.61
CA VAL A 140 -10.74 46.71 1.17
C VAL A 140 -11.42 45.75 0.18
N GLU A 141 -11.58 46.15 -1.08
CA GLU A 141 -12.25 45.35 -2.10
C GLU A 141 -11.51 44.04 -2.41
N SER A 142 -10.18 44.09 -2.54
CA SER A 142 -9.36 42.88 -2.72
C SER A 142 -9.50 41.89 -1.56
N ARG A 143 -9.55 42.36 -0.31
CA ARG A 143 -9.82 41.50 0.85
C ARG A 143 -11.22 40.89 0.80
N ILE A 144 -12.23 41.64 0.35
CA ILE A 144 -13.59 41.12 0.16
C ILE A 144 -13.60 40.03 -0.91
N ALA A 145 -12.85 40.19 -2.01
CA ALA A 145 -12.69 39.17 -3.05
C ALA A 145 -12.07 37.88 -2.50
N GLY A 146 -10.98 37.99 -1.73
CA GLY A 146 -10.39 36.85 -1.01
C GLY A 146 -11.35 36.18 -0.04
N PHE A 147 -12.10 36.96 0.75
CA PHE A 147 -13.09 36.43 1.69
C PHE A 147 -14.21 35.65 0.99
N LYS A 148 -14.76 36.18 -0.11
CA LYS A 148 -15.77 35.50 -0.94
C LYS A 148 -15.25 34.16 -1.50
N ARG A 149 -13.94 34.06 -1.77
CA ARG A 149 -13.30 32.83 -2.28
C ARG A 149 -13.23 31.70 -1.25
N ILE A 150 -13.16 31.99 0.05
CA ILE A 150 -12.94 30.99 1.12
C ILE A 150 -13.93 29.82 1.02
N SER A 151 -15.23 30.11 0.92
CA SER A 151 -16.27 29.08 0.87
C SER A 151 -16.11 28.15 -0.33
N GLN A 152 -15.91 28.73 -1.51
CA GLN A 152 -15.77 27.96 -2.75
C GLN A 152 -14.45 27.16 -2.77
N TYR A 153 -13.35 27.72 -2.27
CA TYR A 153 -12.07 27.02 -2.14
C TYR A 153 -12.21 25.76 -1.28
N ASN A 154 -12.78 25.91 -0.08
CA ASN A 154 -13.00 24.77 0.83
C ASN A 154 -13.91 23.71 0.21
N LYS A 155 -14.96 24.11 -0.51
CA LYS A 155 -15.87 23.18 -1.21
C LYS A 155 -15.13 22.38 -2.29
N ILE A 156 -14.29 23.03 -3.10
CA ILE A 156 -13.51 22.37 -4.15
C ILE A 156 -12.52 21.37 -3.53
N ILE A 157 -11.74 21.80 -2.54
CA ILE A 157 -10.75 20.96 -1.86
C ILE A 157 -11.42 19.72 -1.25
N ASN A 158 -12.53 19.90 -0.52
CA ASN A 158 -13.27 18.78 0.06
C ASN A 158 -13.83 17.83 -1.01
N SER A 159 -14.35 18.36 -2.12
CA SER A 159 -14.84 17.55 -3.23
C SER A 159 -13.72 16.67 -3.82
N LEU A 160 -12.52 17.23 -4.02
CA LEU A 160 -11.38 16.47 -4.53
C LEU A 160 -10.95 15.36 -3.57
N TYR A 161 -10.88 15.66 -2.27
CA TYR A 161 -10.62 14.62 -1.28
C TYR A 161 -11.69 13.52 -1.30
N CYS A 162 -12.98 13.87 -1.39
CA CYS A 162 -14.06 12.90 -1.47
C CYS A 162 -13.93 12.00 -2.70
N GLN A 163 -13.60 12.58 -3.86
CA GLN A 163 -13.34 11.81 -5.09
C GLN A 163 -12.20 10.82 -4.90
N PHE A 164 -11.09 11.24 -4.29
CA PHE A 164 -9.97 10.35 -4.04
C PHE A 164 -10.31 9.24 -3.04
N ILE A 165 -11.07 9.53 -1.99
CA ILE A 165 -11.59 8.52 -1.04
C ILE A 165 -12.45 7.47 -1.77
N MET A 166 -13.31 7.91 -2.70
CA MET A 166 -14.11 6.99 -3.52
C MET A 166 -13.24 6.14 -4.44
N LYS A 167 -12.20 6.71 -5.06
CA LYS A 167 -11.20 5.96 -5.85
C LYS A 167 -10.52 4.90 -4.99
N ILE A 168 -9.96 5.28 -3.83
CA ILE A 168 -9.31 4.34 -2.92
C ILE A 168 -10.27 3.21 -2.56
N THR A 169 -11.49 3.52 -2.14
CA THR A 169 -12.45 2.48 -1.77
C THR A 169 -12.72 1.50 -2.92
N THR A 170 -12.93 2.04 -4.12
CA THR A 170 -13.20 1.23 -5.32
C THR A 170 -12.00 0.35 -5.68
N GLU A 171 -10.78 0.88 -5.59
CA GLU A 171 -9.57 0.12 -5.85
C GLU A 171 -9.33 -0.95 -4.78
N ILE A 172 -9.57 -0.66 -3.50
CA ILE A 172 -9.52 -1.65 -2.43
C ILE A 172 -10.53 -2.79 -2.65
N ASP A 173 -11.76 -2.47 -3.06
CA ASP A 173 -12.78 -3.46 -3.43
C ASP A 173 -12.29 -4.32 -4.61
N ARG A 174 -11.72 -3.69 -5.64
CA ARG A 174 -11.13 -4.36 -6.81
C ARG A 174 -9.99 -5.30 -6.42
N PHE A 175 -9.04 -4.85 -5.61
CA PHE A 175 -7.91 -5.66 -5.16
C PHE A 175 -8.38 -6.86 -4.34
N THR A 176 -9.36 -6.63 -3.47
CA THR A 176 -9.95 -7.69 -2.63
C THR A 176 -10.63 -8.73 -3.51
N LEU A 177 -11.45 -8.31 -4.48
CA LEU A 177 -12.09 -9.22 -5.42
C LEU A 177 -11.07 -9.99 -6.27
N TYR A 178 -10.00 -9.33 -6.72
CA TYR A 178 -8.92 -9.96 -7.47
C TYR A 178 -8.27 -11.09 -6.67
N VAL A 179 -7.89 -10.83 -5.42
CA VAL A 179 -7.32 -11.85 -4.52
C VAL A 179 -8.32 -12.96 -4.20
N MET A 180 -9.60 -12.61 -3.97
CA MET A 180 -10.64 -13.62 -3.76
C MET A 180 -10.77 -14.56 -4.97
N THR A 181 -10.73 -14.02 -6.18
CA THR A 181 -10.85 -14.78 -7.43
C THR A 181 -9.65 -15.72 -7.61
N GLU A 182 -8.44 -15.22 -7.34
CA GLU A 182 -7.20 -16.02 -7.31
C GLU A 182 -7.26 -17.17 -6.28
N LEU A 183 -8.03 -16.99 -5.21
CA LEU A 183 -8.27 -18.00 -4.18
C LEU A 183 -9.49 -18.90 -4.46
N GLY A 184 -10.12 -18.75 -5.64
CA GLY A 184 -11.21 -19.62 -6.10
C GLY A 184 -12.62 -19.10 -5.85
N TYR A 185 -12.80 -17.81 -5.55
CA TYR A 185 -14.13 -17.19 -5.55
C TYR A 185 -14.75 -17.22 -6.95
N LYS A 186 -16.03 -17.61 -7.02
CA LYS A 186 -16.78 -17.77 -8.29
C LYS A 186 -18.01 -16.86 -8.39
N GLY A 187 -18.19 -15.94 -7.44
CA GLY A 187 -19.31 -15.00 -7.49
C GLY A 187 -19.15 -14.02 -8.64
N SER A 188 -20.27 -13.59 -9.22
CA SER A 188 -20.30 -12.61 -10.31
C SER A 188 -20.28 -11.15 -9.84
N ASP A 189 -20.29 -10.92 -8.52
CA ASP A 189 -20.34 -9.58 -7.92
C ASP A 189 -19.54 -9.54 -6.60
N PHE A 190 -19.18 -8.33 -6.19
CA PHE A 190 -18.50 -8.03 -4.93
C PHE A 190 -19.38 -7.24 -3.98
N SER A 191 -19.41 -7.68 -2.72
CA SER A 191 -19.89 -6.88 -1.60
C SER A 191 -19.02 -7.17 -0.39
N ILE A 192 -18.97 -6.25 0.57
CA ILE A 192 -18.26 -6.52 1.85
C ILE A 192 -18.81 -7.80 2.51
N SER A 193 -20.11 -8.06 2.38
CA SER A 193 -20.70 -9.29 2.91
C SER A 193 -20.20 -10.54 2.20
N SER A 194 -20.00 -10.51 0.87
CA SER A 194 -19.44 -11.65 0.13
C SER A 194 -17.96 -11.84 0.47
N PHE A 195 -17.19 -10.77 0.67
CA PHE A 195 -15.82 -10.85 1.17
C PHE A 195 -15.76 -11.53 2.55
N PHE A 196 -16.63 -11.14 3.49
CA PHE A 196 -16.64 -11.74 4.83
C PHE A 196 -17.01 -13.22 4.78
N LYS A 197 -18.10 -13.56 4.07
CA LYS A 197 -18.54 -14.96 3.91
C LYS A 197 -17.48 -15.83 3.23
N PHE A 198 -16.84 -15.32 2.18
CA PHE A 198 -15.77 -16.03 1.48
C PHE A 198 -14.60 -16.30 2.41
N SER A 199 -14.15 -15.27 3.14
CA SER A 199 -13.04 -15.38 4.08
C SER A 199 -13.32 -16.35 5.21
N ASP A 200 -14.53 -16.33 5.79
CA ASP A 200 -14.96 -17.32 6.78
C ASP A 200 -14.86 -18.75 6.22
N GLY A 201 -15.15 -18.94 4.93
CA GLY A 201 -15.00 -20.23 4.23
C GLY A 201 -13.56 -20.69 3.99
N LEU A 202 -12.57 -19.78 4.05
CA LEU A 202 -11.14 -20.15 3.97
C LEU A 202 -10.64 -20.80 5.26
N LEU A 203 -11.33 -20.55 6.39
CA LEU A 203 -10.96 -21.07 7.69
C LEU A 203 -11.53 -22.49 7.87
N LYS A 204 -10.64 -23.49 7.92
CA LYS A 204 -11.01 -24.87 8.24
C LYS A 204 -11.47 -25.04 9.69
N ASP A 205 -11.03 -24.14 10.58
CA ASP A 205 -11.33 -24.16 12.00
C ASP A 205 -12.06 -22.88 12.41
N LYS A 206 -13.22 -23.02 13.07
CA LYS A 206 -14.11 -21.91 13.45
C LYS A 206 -13.55 -21.05 14.60
N SER A 207 -12.33 -21.34 15.05
CA SER A 207 -11.61 -20.67 16.12
C SER A 207 -10.93 -19.35 15.71
N ALA A 208 -10.84 -19.06 14.42
CA ALA A 208 -10.13 -17.87 13.96
C ALA A 208 -10.86 -16.55 14.27
N GLN A 209 -10.06 -15.49 14.38
CA GLN A 209 -10.52 -14.15 14.67
C GLN A 209 -11.37 -13.60 13.51
N LYS A 210 -12.63 -13.23 13.80
CA LYS A 210 -13.52 -12.56 12.84
C LYS A 210 -12.86 -11.32 12.22
N ILE A 211 -13.15 -11.03 10.95
CA ILE A 211 -12.56 -9.90 10.21
C ILE A 211 -12.67 -8.58 10.99
N GLU A 212 -13.81 -8.35 11.65
CA GLU A 212 -14.06 -7.10 12.36
C GLU A 212 -13.14 -6.91 13.58
N LYS A 213 -12.50 -7.98 14.04
CA LYS A 213 -11.54 -7.96 15.13
C LYS A 213 -10.10 -7.78 14.62
N LEU A 214 -9.83 -7.88 13.32
CA LEU A 214 -8.48 -7.76 12.78
C LEU A 214 -7.89 -6.37 13.06
N SER A 215 -6.56 -6.32 13.15
CA SER A 215 -5.83 -5.08 13.33
C SER A 215 -6.19 -4.08 12.24
N LYS A 216 -6.47 -2.84 12.63
CA LYS A 216 -6.83 -1.73 11.72
C LYS A 216 -8.08 -1.98 10.84
N TYR A 217 -8.91 -2.97 11.15
CA TYR A 217 -10.23 -3.13 10.50
C TYR A 217 -11.08 -1.85 10.54
N ASN A 218 -10.94 -1.07 11.62
CA ASN A 218 -11.65 0.20 11.75
C ASN A 218 -11.36 1.17 10.60
N ALA A 219 -10.15 1.16 10.00
CA ALA A 219 -9.84 1.98 8.84
C ALA A 219 -10.56 1.48 7.58
N TYR A 220 -10.52 0.17 7.34
CA TYR A 220 -11.25 -0.48 6.25
C TYR A 220 -12.76 -0.18 6.34
N ASN A 221 -13.38 -0.40 7.50
CA ASN A 221 -14.81 -0.16 7.70
C ASN A 221 -15.16 1.34 7.64
N MET A 222 -14.29 2.24 8.12
CA MET A 222 -14.50 3.68 8.01
C MET A 222 -14.55 4.12 6.55
N LEU A 223 -13.57 3.69 5.75
CA LEU A 223 -13.47 3.98 4.32
C LEU A 223 -14.77 3.59 3.59
N HIS A 224 -15.27 2.39 3.84
CA HIS A 224 -16.50 1.90 3.23
C HIS A 224 -17.75 2.65 3.71
N LYS A 225 -17.84 3.03 4.99
CA LYS A 225 -18.98 3.82 5.48
C LYS A 225 -18.99 5.23 4.90
N ILE A 226 -17.83 5.84 4.72
CA ILE A 226 -17.70 7.14 4.06
C ILE A 226 -18.10 7.02 2.59
N ASN A 227 -17.58 6.02 1.86
CA ASN A 227 -17.95 5.78 0.47
C ASN A 227 -19.46 5.53 0.31
N ASN A 228 -20.06 4.74 1.21
CA ASN A 228 -21.50 4.48 1.21
C ASN A 228 -22.30 5.77 1.45
N PHE A 229 -21.82 6.66 2.34
CA PHE A 229 -22.45 7.96 2.55
C PHE A 229 -22.32 8.88 1.33
N LEU A 230 -21.13 8.95 0.73
CA LEU A 230 -20.88 9.71 -0.50
C LEU A 230 -21.75 9.25 -1.68
N LYS A 231 -21.94 7.94 -1.84
CA LYS A 231 -22.75 7.35 -2.91
C LYS A 231 -24.25 7.63 -2.72
N HIS A 232 -24.77 7.47 -1.50
CA HIS A 232 -26.23 7.43 -1.28
C HIS A 232 -26.84 8.73 -0.77
N ASN A 233 -26.07 9.66 -0.17
CA ASN A 233 -26.57 10.94 0.35
C ASN A 233 -27.85 10.77 1.21
N SER A 234 -27.91 9.68 1.97
CA SER A 234 -29.08 9.29 2.76
C SER A 234 -28.83 9.42 4.26
N ILE A 235 -29.90 9.70 5.00
CA ILE A 235 -29.88 9.79 6.46
C ILE A 235 -29.47 8.47 7.11
N ALA A 236 -29.80 7.33 6.48
CA ALA A 236 -29.40 6.02 6.94
C ALA A 236 -27.87 5.85 6.88
N SER A 237 -27.26 6.17 5.73
CA SER A 237 -25.80 6.15 5.57
C SER A 237 -25.09 7.17 6.47
N TYR A 238 -25.67 8.37 6.63
CA TYR A 238 -25.18 9.41 7.54
C TYR A 238 -25.16 8.92 9.00
N ASN A 239 -26.30 8.42 9.50
CA ASN A 239 -26.42 7.92 10.87
C ASN A 239 -25.49 6.74 11.14
N MET A 240 -25.29 5.87 10.14
CA MET A 240 -24.33 4.78 10.23
C MET A 240 -22.89 5.26 10.36
N LEU A 241 -22.48 6.24 9.56
CA LEU A 241 -21.15 6.85 9.66
C LEU A 241 -20.99 7.56 11.01
N LYS A 242 -21.94 8.43 11.39
CA LYS A 242 -21.96 9.16 12.66
C LYS A 242 -21.87 8.25 13.88
N ARG A 243 -22.61 7.13 13.89
CA ARG A 243 -22.61 6.19 15.01
C ARG A 243 -21.24 5.53 15.22
N HIS A 244 -20.52 5.21 14.16
CA HIS A 244 -19.27 4.45 14.24
C HIS A 244 -18.03 5.34 14.24
N TYR A 245 -18.11 6.48 13.55
CA TYR A 245 -16.99 7.41 13.31
C TYR A 245 -17.48 8.87 13.45
N PRO A 246 -17.95 9.29 14.64
CA PRO A 246 -18.53 10.62 14.84
C PRO A 246 -17.54 11.78 14.61
N ALA A 247 -16.24 11.51 14.68
CA ALA A 247 -15.20 12.52 14.43
C ALA A 247 -14.98 12.80 12.93
N ASN A 248 -15.55 11.98 12.04
CA ASN A 248 -15.38 12.05 10.59
C ASN A 248 -16.60 12.66 9.88
N VAL A 249 -17.61 13.09 10.62
CA VAL A 249 -18.85 13.62 10.05
C VAL A 249 -19.36 14.80 10.87
N ARG A 250 -19.91 15.78 10.17
CA ARG A 250 -20.51 16.96 10.78
C ARG A 250 -21.83 16.62 11.44
N SER A 251 -22.08 17.19 12.60
CA SER A 251 -23.33 17.03 13.32
C SER A 251 -23.61 18.19 14.27
N VAL A 252 -24.87 18.34 14.68
CA VAL A 252 -25.24 19.31 15.71
C VAL A 252 -24.68 18.87 17.06
N GLU A 253 -24.67 17.56 17.32
CA GLU A 253 -24.27 16.99 18.61
C GLU A 253 -22.78 17.13 18.89
N ASN A 254 -21.92 17.17 17.87
CA ASN A 254 -20.48 17.43 18.02
C ASN A 254 -20.10 18.89 17.75
N GLY A 255 -21.07 19.80 17.61
CA GLY A 255 -20.83 21.25 17.46
C GLY A 255 -20.19 21.67 16.13
N THR A 256 -20.18 20.80 15.12
CA THR A 256 -19.55 21.07 13.81
C THR A 256 -20.56 21.47 12.72
N SER A 257 -21.85 21.49 13.06
CA SER A 257 -22.93 21.97 12.21
C SER A 257 -24.02 22.65 13.03
N ASN A 258 -24.61 23.71 12.49
CA ASN A 258 -25.77 24.39 13.07
C ASN A 258 -27.10 23.82 12.57
N ILE A 259 -27.06 22.90 11.60
CA ILE A 259 -28.25 22.28 11.00
C ILE A 259 -28.14 20.76 11.06
N LYS A 260 -29.29 20.08 11.03
CA LYS A 260 -29.38 18.61 10.94
C LYS A 260 -29.21 18.16 9.49
N TYR A 261 -28.58 17.00 9.30
CA TYR A 261 -28.50 16.37 7.98
C TYR A 261 -29.89 15.92 7.52
N SER A 262 -30.15 16.07 6.22
CA SER A 262 -31.39 15.60 5.57
C SER A 262 -31.06 14.90 4.25
N ASN A 263 -31.95 14.00 3.81
CA ASN A 263 -31.76 13.23 2.58
C ASN A 263 -31.51 14.17 1.38
N GLY A 264 -30.53 13.82 0.54
CA GLY A 264 -30.18 14.58 -0.65
C GLY A 264 -29.21 15.75 -0.40
N MET A 265 -28.92 16.11 0.86
CA MET A 265 -27.81 17.01 1.15
C MET A 265 -26.49 16.36 0.71
N PHE A 266 -25.64 17.14 0.05
CA PHE A 266 -24.38 16.65 -0.49
C PHE A 266 -23.46 16.13 0.62
N ALA A 267 -23.21 14.83 0.66
CA ALA A 267 -22.47 14.16 1.72
C ALA A 267 -21.04 14.70 1.90
N GLY A 268 -20.40 15.15 0.82
CA GLY A 268 -19.06 15.73 0.85
C GLY A 268 -18.94 16.97 1.75
N ASP A 269 -19.99 17.79 1.84
CA ASP A 269 -20.02 18.97 2.73
C ASP A 269 -20.12 18.57 4.21
N TRP A 270 -20.48 17.32 4.49
CA TRP A 270 -20.71 16.79 5.82
C TRP A 270 -19.59 15.88 6.31
N ILE A 271 -18.63 15.52 5.46
CA ILE A 271 -17.47 14.73 5.88
C ILE A 271 -16.38 15.67 6.41
N ILE A 272 -15.74 15.25 7.51
CA ILE A 272 -14.61 15.97 8.09
C ILE A 272 -13.34 15.25 7.66
N ILE A 273 -12.56 15.91 6.82
CA ILE A 273 -11.28 15.43 6.30
C ILE A 273 -10.18 16.25 6.95
N LYS A 274 -9.24 15.56 7.62
CA LYS A 274 -8.10 16.19 8.31
C LYS A 274 -6.85 16.10 7.42
N ASP A 275 -5.87 16.92 7.70
CA ASP A 275 -4.57 16.81 7.05
C ASP A 275 -3.94 15.43 7.31
N GLY A 276 -3.33 14.86 6.28
CA GLY A 276 -2.75 13.51 6.32
C GLY A 276 -3.76 12.37 6.39
N TYR A 277 -5.07 12.64 6.23
CA TYR A 277 -6.11 11.62 6.33
C TYR A 277 -5.92 10.46 5.35
N ILE A 278 -5.58 10.78 4.11
CA ILE A 278 -5.36 9.78 3.05
C ILE A 278 -4.12 8.93 3.35
N ASP A 279 -3.02 9.58 3.73
CA ASP A 279 -1.76 8.91 4.09
C ASP A 279 -1.98 7.92 5.25
N ASP A 280 -2.70 8.35 6.29
CA ASP A 280 -3.04 7.53 7.45
C ASP A 280 -3.95 6.34 7.09
N ILE A 281 -4.95 6.54 6.23
CA ILE A 281 -5.81 5.46 5.74
C ILE A 281 -5.01 4.41 4.98
N LEU A 282 -4.20 4.82 4.00
CA LEU A 282 -3.47 3.88 3.15
C LEU A 282 -2.49 3.05 3.98
N ASN A 283 -1.80 3.65 4.96
CA ASN A 283 -0.92 2.93 5.88
C ASN A 283 -1.69 1.93 6.76
N LYS A 284 -2.86 2.32 7.28
CA LYS A 284 -3.70 1.41 8.08
C LYS A 284 -4.29 0.26 7.25
N LEU A 285 -4.58 0.50 5.97
CA LEU A 285 -5.07 -0.54 5.06
C LEU A 285 -4.00 -1.60 4.79
N VAL A 286 -2.73 -1.21 4.63
CA VAL A 286 -1.63 -2.20 4.55
C VAL A 286 -1.69 -3.12 5.76
N ILE A 287 -1.63 -2.56 6.97
CA ILE A 287 -1.65 -3.34 8.23
C ILE A 287 -2.88 -4.25 8.33
N PHE A 288 -4.05 -3.77 7.90
CA PHE A 288 -5.26 -4.58 7.85
C PHE A 288 -5.12 -5.79 6.93
N PHE A 289 -4.64 -5.60 5.70
CA PHE A 289 -4.46 -6.69 4.75
C PHE A 289 -3.30 -7.64 5.11
N GLU A 290 -2.25 -7.14 5.75
CA GLU A 290 -1.20 -8.00 6.33
C GLU A 290 -1.80 -8.91 7.41
N ASN A 291 -2.58 -8.35 8.33
CA ASN A 291 -3.23 -9.14 9.38
C ASN A 291 -4.28 -10.10 8.82
N TYR A 292 -5.02 -9.70 7.78
CA TYR A 292 -5.93 -10.57 7.05
C TYR A 292 -5.20 -11.78 6.44
N CYS A 293 -4.12 -11.54 5.68
CA CYS A 293 -3.35 -12.62 5.05
C CYS A 293 -2.72 -13.55 6.10
N ASN A 294 -2.24 -13.00 7.21
CA ASN A 294 -1.74 -13.80 8.32
C ASN A 294 -2.82 -14.73 8.91
N VAL A 295 -3.98 -14.18 9.24
CA VAL A 295 -5.03 -14.91 9.96
C VAL A 295 -5.77 -15.89 9.04
N TYR A 296 -6.15 -15.45 7.85
CA TYR A 296 -7.02 -16.19 6.94
C TYR A 296 -6.26 -17.04 5.92
N LEU A 297 -5.12 -16.56 5.42
CA LEU A 297 -4.32 -17.27 4.40
C LEU A 297 -3.12 -18.02 5.01
N LYS A 298 -2.86 -17.84 6.31
CA LYS A 298 -1.71 -18.40 7.04
C LYS A 298 -0.38 -18.03 6.39
N GLU A 299 -0.31 -16.84 5.81
CA GLU A 299 0.92 -16.29 5.25
C GLU A 299 1.80 -15.71 6.36
N ASP A 300 3.09 -15.99 6.27
CA ASP A 300 4.10 -15.32 7.09
C ASP A 300 4.50 -13.99 6.44
N ILE A 301 4.33 -12.92 7.20
CA ILE A 301 4.46 -11.53 6.75
C ILE A 301 5.89 -11.16 6.43
N GLU A 302 6.86 -11.71 7.17
CA GLU A 302 8.27 -11.44 6.99
C GLU A 302 8.86 -12.36 5.92
N GLU A 303 8.52 -13.65 5.95
CA GLU A 303 8.96 -14.57 4.90
C GLU A 303 8.37 -14.21 3.52
N SER A 304 7.16 -13.63 3.46
CA SER A 304 6.56 -13.22 2.18
C SER A 304 7.43 -12.24 1.36
N LYS A 305 8.37 -11.53 2.00
CA LYS A 305 9.26 -10.59 1.33
C LYS A 305 10.34 -11.28 0.48
N TRP A 306 10.71 -12.51 0.82
CA TRP A 306 11.89 -13.18 0.23
C TRP A 306 11.75 -14.71 0.00
N ASN A 307 10.81 -15.40 0.65
CA ASN A 307 10.70 -16.86 0.66
C ASN A 307 9.98 -17.42 -0.58
N TYR A 308 10.47 -17.04 -1.76
CA TYR A 308 9.99 -17.54 -3.05
C TYR A 308 11.14 -17.68 -4.05
N ASP A 309 11.04 -18.64 -4.98
CA ASP A 309 12.12 -18.97 -5.93
C ASP A 309 12.60 -17.73 -6.72
N GLU A 310 11.67 -16.89 -7.22
CA GLU A 310 12.00 -15.68 -8.00
C GLU A 310 12.89 -14.68 -7.23
N TYR A 311 12.78 -14.58 -5.90
CA TYR A 311 13.62 -13.68 -5.09
C TYR A 311 15.10 -14.00 -5.29
N PHE A 312 15.45 -15.28 -5.15
CA PHE A 312 16.83 -15.75 -5.22
C PHE A 312 17.35 -15.78 -6.66
N MET A 313 16.48 -16.02 -7.63
CA MET A 313 16.85 -15.90 -9.05
C MET A 313 17.13 -14.46 -9.45
N ASN A 314 16.37 -13.49 -8.92
CA ASN A 314 16.66 -12.08 -9.11
C ASN A 314 17.97 -11.68 -8.42
N ALA A 315 18.16 -12.12 -7.17
CA ALA A 315 19.43 -11.94 -6.46
C ALA A 315 20.61 -12.47 -7.27
N PHE A 316 20.53 -13.68 -7.81
CA PHE A 316 21.55 -14.25 -8.70
C PHE A 316 21.85 -13.34 -9.90
N ASN A 317 20.81 -12.83 -10.55
CA ASN A 317 20.96 -11.99 -11.74
C ASN A 317 21.70 -10.68 -11.46
N GLU A 318 21.57 -10.15 -10.24
CA GLU A 318 22.32 -8.97 -9.80
C GLU A 318 23.73 -9.34 -9.34
N MET A 319 23.85 -10.36 -8.47
CA MET A 319 25.12 -10.75 -7.85
C MET A 319 26.14 -11.33 -8.82
N LYS A 320 25.70 -11.95 -9.93
CA LYS A 320 26.61 -12.49 -10.94
C LYS A 320 27.44 -11.40 -11.67
N TYR A 321 27.11 -10.12 -11.47
CA TYR A 321 27.86 -8.97 -11.97
C TYR A 321 28.15 -7.95 -10.85
N PRO A 322 29.13 -8.20 -9.95
CA PRO A 322 29.37 -7.36 -8.78
C PRO A 322 29.63 -5.88 -9.09
N PHE A 323 30.36 -5.57 -10.17
CA PHE A 323 30.62 -4.18 -10.59
C PHE A 323 29.32 -3.43 -10.93
N ARG A 324 28.44 -4.07 -11.71
CA ARG A 324 27.13 -3.50 -12.05
C ARG A 324 26.27 -3.32 -10.80
N TYR A 325 26.33 -4.28 -9.88
CA TYR A 325 25.59 -4.23 -8.62
C TYR A 325 25.96 -2.99 -7.80
N ILE A 326 27.25 -2.66 -7.68
CA ILE A 326 27.70 -1.48 -6.95
C ILE A 326 27.67 -0.17 -7.76
N GLY A 327 27.07 -0.19 -8.96
CA GLY A 327 26.89 0.99 -9.80
C GLY A 327 28.16 1.45 -10.53
N LEU A 328 29.18 0.59 -10.67
CA LEU A 328 30.35 0.89 -11.48
C LEU A 328 30.11 0.50 -12.96
N PRO A 329 30.49 1.36 -13.92
CA PRO A 329 30.47 1.01 -15.33
C PRO A 329 31.48 -0.12 -15.59
N TYR A 330 31.07 -1.07 -16.43
CA TYR A 330 31.89 -2.22 -16.84
C TYR A 330 32.93 -1.82 -17.87
#